data_AF-A0A8T2U2V7-F1
#
_entry.id   AF-A0A8T2U2V7-F1
#
_cell.length_a   1.000
_cell.length_b   1.000
_cell.length_c   1.000
_cell.angle_alpha   90.00
_cell.angle_beta   90.00
_cell.angle_gamma   90.00
#
_symmetry.space_group_name_H-M   'P 1'
#
loop_
_entity.id
_entity.type
_entity.pdbx_description
1 polymer ?
#
loop_
_entity_poly.entity_id
_entity_poly.type
_entity_poly.pdbx_seq_one_letter_code
_entity_poly.pdbx_strand_id
1 'polypeptide(L)'
;MKNTRARSSRNASCFCMLLLLLSIVIGGDDFVRPCAAKCHFEDGNFSHTCGDIMLVPDNLVSLQADCFATGNPDAEIYRSTLGLNMNIENNNGQLQCRVCMASPLVPRHCNFSHSCRNLRLEGAILYATCADRNGKPVETSLDLDRCVVNGQGYLDFVCGFLSPYA
;
A
#
# COMPACT_ATOMS: atom_id res chain seq x y z
N MET A 1 -31.22 -0.21 -30.93
CA MET A 1 -31.62 -0.55 -29.53
C MET A 1 -30.53 -1.42 -28.94
N LYS A 2 -29.65 -0.84 -28.10
CA LYS A 2 -28.53 -1.56 -27.46
C LYS A 2 -28.96 -1.89 -26.03
N ASN A 3 -28.98 -3.18 -25.70
CA ASN A 3 -29.46 -3.72 -24.43
C ASN A 3 -28.26 -3.85 -23.47
N THR A 4 -28.15 -2.94 -22.51
CA THR A 4 -27.06 -2.89 -21.51
C THR A 4 -27.53 -3.58 -20.24
N ARG A 5 -27.02 -4.78 -19.95
CA ARG A 5 -27.34 -5.51 -18.71
C ARG A 5 -26.38 -5.09 -17.60
N ALA A 6 -26.90 -4.35 -16.63
CA ALA A 6 -26.21 -4.00 -15.38
C ALA A 6 -25.91 -5.28 -14.58
N ARG A 7 -24.65 -5.48 -14.16
CA ARG A 7 -24.27 -6.55 -13.24
C ARG A 7 -24.27 -5.99 -11.81
N SER A 8 -25.33 -6.34 -11.10
CA SER A 8 -25.56 -6.10 -9.68
C SER A 8 -24.41 -6.63 -8.83
N SER A 9 -23.83 -5.74 -8.03
CA SER A 9 -23.03 -6.02 -6.85
C SER A 9 -23.82 -6.95 -5.92
N ARG A 10 -23.28 -8.14 -5.66
CA ARG A 10 -23.78 -9.02 -4.60
C ARG A 10 -23.01 -8.69 -3.33
N ASN A 11 -23.71 -8.03 -2.41
CA ASN A 11 -23.32 -7.88 -1.01
C ASN A 11 -22.98 -9.25 -0.42
N ALA A 12 -21.71 -9.50 -0.13
CA ALA A 12 -21.30 -10.61 0.72
C ALA A 12 -21.31 -10.11 2.18
N SER A 13 -22.52 -10.03 2.75
CA SER A 13 -22.67 -9.84 4.19
C SER A 13 -22.06 -11.03 4.93
N CYS A 14 -21.15 -10.70 5.85
CA CYS A 14 -20.49 -11.61 6.78
C CYS A 14 -21.52 -12.27 7.69
N PHE A 15 -21.87 -13.53 7.45
CA PHE A 15 -22.62 -14.37 8.38
C PHE A 15 -21.73 -15.53 8.82
N CYS A 16 -21.04 -15.36 9.94
CA CYS A 16 -20.44 -16.47 10.68
C CYS A 16 -21.53 -17.04 11.61
N MET A 17 -22.43 -17.85 11.07
CA MET A 17 -23.37 -18.64 11.90
C MET A 17 -22.71 -19.96 12.26
N LEU A 18 -22.56 -20.13 13.56
CA LEU A 18 -22.11 -21.32 14.29
C LEU A 18 -22.91 -22.57 13.86
N LEU A 19 -22.29 -23.45 13.07
CA LEU A 19 -22.78 -24.83 12.87
C LEU A 19 -21.63 -25.79 13.23
N LEU A 20 -21.75 -26.35 14.43
CA LEU A 20 -20.90 -27.40 14.95
C LEU A 20 -21.20 -28.73 14.23
N LEU A 21 -20.15 -29.26 13.61
CA LEU A 21 -19.73 -30.66 13.58
C LEU A 21 -20.72 -31.71 13.03
N LEU A 22 -20.42 -32.20 11.82
CA LEU A 22 -20.43 -33.63 11.51
C LEU A 22 -19.53 -33.93 10.30
N SER A 23 -18.28 -34.29 10.62
CA SER A 23 -17.46 -35.35 10.03
C SER A 23 -17.65 -35.71 8.55
N ILE A 24 -16.83 -35.16 7.65
CA ILE A 24 -16.35 -35.90 6.47
C ILE A 24 -14.88 -35.50 6.20
N VAL A 25 -14.01 -36.50 6.26
CA VAL A 25 -12.61 -36.45 5.83
C VAL A 25 -12.60 -36.23 4.32
N ILE A 26 -12.16 -35.05 3.87
CA ILE A 26 -11.64 -34.84 2.52
C ILE A 26 -10.38 -34.00 2.71
N GLY A 27 -9.24 -34.52 2.24
CA GLY A 27 -7.94 -33.88 2.40
C GLY A 27 -7.96 -32.41 1.94
N GLY A 28 -7.33 -31.56 2.73
CA GLY A 28 -7.19 -30.13 2.46
C GLY A 28 -6.21 -29.53 3.44
N ASP A 29 -5.00 -29.26 2.97
CA ASP A 29 -4.05 -28.34 3.60
C ASP A 29 -4.69 -26.93 3.64
N ASP A 30 -5.48 -26.59 4.67
CA ASP A 30 -6.11 -25.25 4.72
C ASP A 30 -6.34 -24.70 6.14
N PHE A 31 -5.46 -25.02 7.10
CA PHE A 31 -5.43 -24.35 8.41
C PHE A 31 -4.18 -23.49 8.63
N VAL A 32 -3.81 -22.74 7.60
CA VAL A 32 -3.13 -21.46 7.74
C VAL A 32 -3.77 -20.58 6.69
N ARG A 33 -4.77 -19.76 7.05
CA ARG A 33 -5.22 -18.71 6.12
C ARG A 33 -4.06 -17.72 6.04
N PRO A 34 -3.30 -17.69 4.94
CA PRO A 34 -2.23 -16.72 4.83
C PRO A 34 -2.89 -15.36 4.64
N CYS A 35 -2.24 -14.29 5.10
CA CYS A 35 -2.62 -12.93 4.72
C CYS A 35 -2.67 -12.73 3.18
N ALA A 36 -2.18 -13.72 2.41
CA ALA A 36 -2.16 -13.79 0.95
C ALA A 36 -3.51 -14.04 0.26
N ALA A 37 -4.59 -14.44 0.95
CA ALA A 37 -5.85 -14.77 0.27
C ALA A 37 -6.63 -13.55 -0.28
N LYS A 38 -6.16 -12.32 -0.07
CA LYS A 38 -6.79 -11.06 -0.53
C LYS A 38 -5.81 -9.95 -0.94
N CYS A 39 -4.59 -10.28 -1.36
CA CYS A 39 -3.71 -9.26 -1.91
C CYS A 39 -4.15 -8.91 -3.33
N HIS A 40 -4.96 -7.86 -3.50
CA HIS A 40 -5.27 -7.32 -4.81
C HIS A 40 -3.99 -6.68 -5.38
N PHE A 41 -3.56 -7.17 -6.54
CA PHE A 41 -2.43 -6.66 -7.32
C PHE A 41 -2.83 -5.40 -8.12
N GLU A 42 -3.69 -4.57 -7.53
CA GLU A 42 -4.14 -3.31 -8.14
C GLU A 42 -3.36 -2.15 -7.53
N ASP A 43 -3.19 -1.09 -8.32
CA ASP A 43 -2.61 0.17 -7.85
C ASP A 43 -3.39 0.63 -6.60
N GLY A 44 -2.68 1.07 -5.56
CA GLY A 44 -3.27 1.48 -4.30
C GLY A 44 -4.18 2.71 -4.42
N ASN A 45 -3.87 3.63 -5.36
CA ASN A 45 -4.69 4.79 -5.72
C ASN A 45 -5.20 5.62 -4.53
N PHE A 46 -4.40 5.75 -3.46
CA PHE A 46 -4.80 6.50 -2.29
C PHE A 46 -5.21 7.95 -2.63
N SER A 47 -4.58 8.57 -3.64
CA SER A 47 -4.82 9.95 -4.02
C SER A 47 -6.27 10.21 -4.49
N HIS A 48 -6.99 9.17 -4.92
CA HIS A 48 -8.39 9.27 -5.31
C HIS A 48 -9.33 9.47 -4.12
N THR A 49 -8.88 9.14 -2.91
CA THR A 49 -9.68 9.15 -1.68
C THR A 49 -8.98 9.87 -0.52
N CYS A 50 -7.90 10.59 -0.81
CA CYS A 50 -7.18 11.41 0.15
C CYS A 50 -6.90 12.79 -0.45
N GLY A 51 -7.05 13.83 0.38
CA GLY A 51 -6.71 15.21 0.08
C GLY A 51 -5.57 15.72 0.96
N ASP A 52 -5.16 16.97 0.73
CA ASP A 52 -4.14 17.66 1.53
C ASP A 52 -2.85 16.84 1.70
N ILE A 53 -2.46 16.19 0.61
CA ILE A 53 -1.32 15.27 0.56
C ILE A 53 -0.02 16.07 0.63
N MET A 54 0.81 15.77 1.62
CA MET A 54 2.07 16.47 1.86
C MET A 54 3.17 15.53 2.35
N LEU A 55 4.41 15.93 2.06
CA LEU A 55 5.60 15.29 2.59
C LEU A 55 6.01 16.00 3.89
N VAL A 56 6.13 15.23 4.98
CA VAL A 56 6.67 15.68 6.25
C VAL A 56 8.13 15.23 6.32
N PRO A 57 9.10 16.16 6.37
CA PRO A 57 10.53 15.82 6.38
C PRO A 57 11.00 15.39 7.77
N ASP A 58 10.41 14.33 8.30
CA ASP A 58 10.86 13.63 9.51
C ASP A 58 11.86 12.51 9.17
N ASN A 59 12.31 11.77 10.19
CA ASN A 59 13.26 10.66 10.01
C ASN A 59 12.74 9.53 9.12
N LEU A 60 11.42 9.39 8.95
CA LEU A 60 10.80 8.35 8.14
C LEU A 60 10.38 8.85 6.76
N VAL A 61 10.53 10.15 6.50
CA VAL A 61 9.98 10.84 5.34
C VAL A 61 8.49 10.50 5.23
N SER A 62 7.70 11.01 6.17
CA SER A 62 6.30 10.65 6.27
C SER A 62 5.45 11.31 5.18
N LEU A 63 4.63 10.50 4.51
CA LEU A 63 3.49 10.95 3.73
C LEU A 63 2.33 11.20 4.67
N GLN A 64 1.82 12.41 4.69
CA GLN A 64 0.65 12.79 5.48
C GLN A 64 -0.47 13.23 4.54
N ALA A 65 -1.69 12.79 4.80
CA ALA A 65 -2.87 13.17 4.03
C ALA A 65 -4.13 13.04 4.88
N ASP A 66 -5.19 13.72 4.45
CA ASP A 66 -6.53 13.61 5.01
C ASP A 66 -7.35 12.66 4.14
N CYS A 67 -7.73 11.50 4.68
CA CYS A 67 -8.27 10.39 3.91
C CYS A 67 -9.71 10.04 4.33
N PHE A 68 -10.57 9.78 3.34
CA PHE A 68 -11.94 9.36 3.60
C PHE A 68 -12.00 7.93 4.13
N ALA A 69 -12.76 7.70 5.21
CA ALA A 69 -12.98 6.39 5.82
C ALA A 69 -13.73 5.41 4.91
N THR A 70 -14.54 5.94 4.00
CA THR A 70 -15.24 5.18 2.96
C THR A 70 -15.18 6.01 1.68
N GLY A 71 -15.30 5.40 0.50
CA GLY A 71 -15.34 6.15 -0.78
C GLY A 71 -16.60 7.02 -0.98
N ASN A 72 -17.26 7.43 0.10
CA ASN A 72 -18.46 8.25 0.13
C ASN A 72 -18.09 9.70 0.51
N PRO A 73 -18.58 10.73 -0.20
CA PRO A 73 -18.35 12.13 0.14
C PRO A 73 -18.81 12.56 1.56
N ASP A 74 -19.74 11.82 2.19
CA ASP A 74 -20.16 12.07 3.59
C ASP A 74 -19.31 11.32 4.64
N ALA A 75 -18.21 10.68 4.20
CA ALA A 75 -17.39 9.87 5.08
C ALA A 75 -16.60 10.73 6.08
N GLU A 76 -16.39 10.16 7.27
CA GLU A 76 -15.43 10.68 8.23
C GLU A 76 -14.04 10.78 7.59
N ILE A 77 -13.36 11.90 7.86
CA ILE A 77 -12.02 12.17 7.35
C ILE A 77 -11.03 11.91 8.48
N TYR A 78 -10.02 11.09 8.18
CA TYR A 78 -8.93 10.81 9.10
C TYR A 78 -7.62 11.40 8.59
N ARG A 79 -6.91 12.13 9.45
CA ARG A 79 -5.53 12.53 9.16
C ARG A 79 -4.61 11.35 9.39
N SER A 80 -4.08 10.81 8.31
CA SER A 80 -3.23 9.63 8.31
C SER A 80 -1.78 9.97 8.02
N THR A 81 -0.85 9.12 8.46
CA THR A 81 0.58 9.32 8.26
C THR A 81 1.26 7.99 8.00
N LEU A 82 2.06 7.91 6.93
CA LEU A 82 2.75 6.72 6.47
C LEU A 82 4.24 7.04 6.24
N GLY A 83 5.13 6.33 6.94
CA GLY A 83 6.58 6.47 6.73
C GLY A 83 7.04 5.87 5.41
N LEU A 84 7.49 6.70 4.46
CA LEU A 84 7.88 6.23 3.12
C LEU A 84 9.17 5.40 3.14
N ASN A 85 10.05 5.65 4.11
CA ASN A 85 11.27 4.85 4.30
C ASN A 85 11.00 3.36 4.57
N MET A 86 9.78 2.98 4.95
CA MET A 86 9.45 1.58 5.22
C MET A 86 9.54 0.73 3.95
N ASN A 87 8.86 1.12 2.87
CA ASN A 87 8.70 0.30 1.66
C ASN A 87 9.08 1.02 0.34
N ILE A 88 9.75 2.16 0.39
CA ILE A 88 10.37 2.77 -0.79
C ILE A 88 11.88 2.58 -0.73
N GLU A 89 12.44 2.00 -1.78
CA GLU A 89 13.89 1.84 -1.94
C GLU A 89 14.45 2.65 -3.11
N ASN A 90 15.75 2.90 -3.04
CA ASN A 90 16.55 3.32 -4.18
C ASN A 90 17.28 2.11 -4.77
N ASN A 91 16.92 1.73 -5.99
CA ASN A 91 17.59 0.69 -6.75
C ASN A 91 18.39 1.31 -7.90
N ASN A 92 19.69 1.49 -7.69
CA ASN A 92 20.62 2.03 -8.69
C ASN A 92 20.18 3.39 -9.26
N GLY A 93 19.77 4.31 -8.39
CA GLY A 93 19.32 5.65 -8.75
C GLY A 93 17.83 5.75 -9.08
N GLN A 94 17.08 4.64 -9.05
CA GLN A 94 15.65 4.61 -9.34
C GLN A 94 14.82 4.32 -8.09
N LEU A 95 13.83 5.17 -7.82
CA LEU A 95 12.85 4.93 -6.76
C LEU A 95 11.90 3.81 -7.15
N GLN A 96 11.66 2.90 -6.22
CA GLN A 96 10.69 1.82 -6.41
C GLN A 96 10.03 1.41 -5.10
N CYS A 97 8.75 1.07 -5.18
CA CYS A 97 8.05 0.42 -4.08
C CYS A 97 8.53 -1.03 -3.97
N ARG A 98 8.86 -1.45 -2.75
CA ARG A 98 9.30 -2.81 -2.46
C ARG A 98 9.05 -3.15 -1.01
N VAL A 99 8.84 -4.43 -0.71
CA VAL A 99 8.91 -4.88 0.68
C VAL A 99 10.32 -5.12 1.11
N CYS A 100 10.71 -4.31 2.07
CA CYS A 100 11.92 -4.50 2.83
C CYS A 100 11.65 -5.13 4.20
N MET A 101 10.38 -5.19 4.65
CA MET A 101 9.97 -5.92 5.86
C MET A 101 10.08 -7.43 5.64
N ALA A 102 11.27 -7.97 5.92
CA ALA A 102 11.56 -9.37 5.73
C ALA A 102 11.09 -10.27 6.89
N SER A 103 10.80 -9.71 8.07
CA SER A 103 10.35 -10.47 9.24
C SER A 103 9.75 -9.56 10.33
N PRO A 104 8.69 -9.99 11.05
CA PRO A 104 8.18 -9.31 12.24
C PRO A 104 9.20 -9.22 13.39
N LEU A 105 10.19 -10.12 13.42
CA LEU A 105 11.19 -10.18 14.48
C LEU A 105 12.37 -9.24 14.24
N VAL A 106 12.60 -8.84 12.99
CA VAL A 106 13.67 -7.90 12.61
C VAL A 106 13.10 -6.98 11.52
N PRO A 107 12.41 -5.89 11.92
CA PRO A 107 11.85 -4.95 10.95
C PRO A 107 13.01 -4.34 10.15
N ARG A 108 13.00 -4.59 8.84
CA ARG A 108 13.91 -3.98 7.89
C ARG A 108 13.12 -2.95 7.08
N HIS A 109 13.68 -1.75 6.99
CA HIS A 109 13.13 -0.66 6.19
C HIS A 109 13.99 -0.48 4.94
N CYS A 110 13.37 -0.07 3.84
CA CYS A 110 14.06 0.18 2.59
C CYS A 110 14.99 1.42 2.67
N ASN A 111 14.58 2.44 3.42
CA ASN A 111 15.35 3.65 3.71
C ASN A 111 15.94 4.35 2.47
N PHE A 112 15.13 4.55 1.41
CA PHE A 112 15.61 5.28 0.22
C PHE A 112 16.22 6.64 0.55
N SER A 113 15.68 7.33 1.57
CA SER A 113 16.12 8.68 1.95
C SER A 113 17.58 8.73 2.40
N HIS A 114 18.20 7.59 2.74
CA HIS A 114 19.63 7.53 3.07
C HIS A 114 20.54 7.87 1.88
N SER A 115 20.06 7.60 0.66
CA SER A 115 20.82 7.77 -0.59
C SER A 115 20.16 8.74 -1.57
N CYS A 116 19.05 9.35 -1.16
CA CYS A 116 18.27 10.29 -1.95
C CYS A 116 18.17 11.64 -1.27
N ARG A 117 18.09 12.70 -2.07
CA ARG A 117 17.99 14.10 -1.62
C ARG A 117 17.02 14.86 -2.51
N ASN A 118 16.75 16.11 -2.16
CA ASN A 118 15.84 17.00 -2.90
C ASN A 118 14.45 16.39 -3.07
N LEU A 119 13.94 15.77 -1.99
CA LEU A 119 12.63 15.14 -1.98
C LEU A 119 11.55 16.21 -2.13
N ARG A 120 10.65 16.01 -3.09
CA ARG A 120 9.47 16.85 -3.29
C ARG A 120 8.30 16.00 -3.73
N LEU A 121 7.09 16.41 -3.36
CA LEU A 121 5.86 15.74 -3.72
C LEU A 121 5.00 16.69 -4.55
N GLU A 122 4.48 16.21 -5.68
CA GLU A 122 3.49 16.91 -6.49
C GLU A 122 2.34 15.96 -6.78
N GLY A 123 1.19 16.17 -6.13
CA GLY A 123 0.09 15.21 -6.12
C GLY A 123 0.53 13.89 -5.49
N ALA A 124 0.39 12.79 -6.23
CA ALA A 124 0.84 11.46 -5.81
C ALA A 124 2.28 11.14 -6.24
N ILE A 125 2.95 12.03 -6.99
CA ILE A 125 4.28 11.74 -7.55
C ILE A 125 5.37 12.26 -6.60
N LEU A 126 6.18 11.33 -6.08
CA LEU A 126 7.38 11.62 -5.31
C LEU A 126 8.57 11.79 -6.25
N TYR A 127 9.22 12.94 -6.22
CA TYR A 127 10.46 13.19 -6.94
C TYR A 127 11.64 13.23 -5.99
N ALA A 128 12.80 12.78 -6.48
CA ALA A 128 14.05 12.80 -5.75
C ALA A 128 15.26 12.83 -6.68
N THR A 129 16.42 13.13 -6.11
CA THR A 129 17.73 12.83 -6.70
C THR A 129 18.38 11.73 -5.87
N CYS A 130 18.57 10.54 -6.45
CA CYS A 130 19.08 9.35 -5.78
C CYS A 130 20.46 8.95 -6.30
N ALA A 131 21.32 8.42 -5.44
CA ALA A 131 22.63 7.92 -5.85
C ALA A 131 22.52 6.56 -6.57
N ASP A 132 23.18 6.40 -7.72
CA ASP A 132 23.36 5.11 -8.37
C ASP A 132 24.42 4.24 -7.64
N ARG A 133 24.68 3.03 -8.14
CA ARG A 133 25.70 2.12 -7.55
C ARG A 133 27.12 2.69 -7.57
N ASN A 134 27.39 3.69 -8.40
CA ASN A 134 28.67 4.39 -8.48
C ASN A 134 28.67 5.70 -7.66
N GLY A 135 27.59 5.99 -6.92
CA GLY A 135 27.42 7.24 -6.17
C GLY A 135 27.02 8.44 -7.01
N LYS A 136 26.74 8.27 -8.32
CA LYS A 136 26.33 9.36 -9.20
C LYS A 136 24.87 9.75 -8.93
N PRO A 137 24.55 11.05 -8.87
CA PRO A 137 23.16 11.48 -8.69
C PRO A 137 22.35 11.21 -9.95
N VAL A 138 21.17 10.63 -9.77
CA VAL A 138 20.17 10.36 -10.81
C VAL A 138 18.86 10.99 -10.37
N GLU A 139 18.26 11.80 -11.23
CA GLU A 139 16.91 12.30 -11.02
C GLU A 139 15.91 11.18 -11.27
N THR A 140 14.95 11.01 -10.36
CA THR A 140 13.99 9.92 -10.40
C THR A 140 12.65 10.36 -9.81
N SER A 141 11.60 9.65 -10.19
CA SER A 141 10.24 9.91 -9.74
C SER A 141 9.50 8.59 -9.54
N LEU A 142 8.64 8.55 -8.54
CA LEU A 142 7.79 7.41 -8.23
C LEU A 142 6.37 7.89 -8.02
N ASP A 143 5.45 7.33 -8.79
CA ASP A 143 4.02 7.48 -8.53
C ASP A 143 3.62 6.60 -7.34
N LEU A 144 3.24 7.24 -6.24
CA LEU A 144 2.87 6.59 -4.99
C LEU A 144 1.52 5.88 -5.09
N ASP A 145 0.65 6.25 -6.03
CA ASP A 145 -0.62 5.54 -6.24
C ASP A 145 -0.39 4.08 -6.67
N ARG A 146 0.79 3.75 -7.18
CA ARG A 146 1.16 2.37 -7.53
C ARG A 146 1.31 1.45 -6.32
N CYS A 147 1.49 2.00 -5.12
CA CYS A 147 1.78 1.16 -3.96
C CYS A 147 1.29 1.66 -2.61
N VAL A 148 0.72 2.88 -2.53
CA VAL A 148 0.08 3.39 -1.32
C VAL A 148 -1.43 3.31 -1.50
N VAL A 149 -2.10 2.75 -0.51
CA VAL A 149 -3.55 2.56 -0.46
C VAL A 149 -4.14 3.29 0.74
N ASN A 150 -5.38 3.74 0.59
CA ASN A 150 -6.21 4.19 1.70
C ASN A 150 -7.13 3.04 2.16
N GLY A 151 -6.85 2.46 3.31
CA GLY A 151 -7.69 1.48 3.99
C GLY A 151 -8.50 2.13 5.10
N GLN A 152 -9.76 2.46 4.84
CA GLN A 152 -10.67 3.02 5.83
C GLN A 152 -10.17 4.31 6.52
N GLY A 153 -9.51 5.19 5.77
CA GLY A 153 -8.93 6.43 6.29
C GLY A 153 -7.48 6.30 6.77
N TYR A 154 -6.92 5.09 6.70
CA TYR A 154 -5.53 4.83 7.08
C TYR A 154 -4.68 4.53 5.84
N LEU A 155 -3.59 5.27 5.68
CA LEU A 155 -2.60 5.02 4.64
C LEU A 155 -1.79 3.77 4.99
N ASP A 156 -1.62 2.89 4.01
CA ASP A 156 -0.76 1.72 4.10
C ASP A 156 -0.14 1.42 2.73
N PHE A 157 0.82 0.51 2.66
CA PHE A 157 1.31 -0.04 1.41
C PHE A 157 0.44 -1.20 0.93
N VAL A 158 0.24 -1.32 -0.38
CA VAL A 158 -0.49 -2.45 -0.98
C VAL A 158 0.16 -3.79 -0.57
N CYS A 159 -0.68 -4.74 -0.16
CA CYS A 159 -0.25 -6.00 0.43
C CYS A 159 0.30 -7.04 -0.57
N GLY A 160 0.27 -6.78 -1.89
CA GLY A 160 0.92 -7.61 -2.93
C GLY A 160 2.45 -7.71 -2.81
N PHE A 161 2.98 -6.96 -1.86
CA PHE A 161 4.38 -6.79 -1.54
C PHE A 161 4.72 -7.55 -0.24
N LEU A 162 3.76 -7.74 0.69
CA LEU A 162 3.95 -8.18 2.09
C LEU A 162 4.10 -9.70 2.30
N SER A 163 4.35 -10.50 1.26
CA SER A 163 4.62 -11.94 1.47
C SER A 163 6.09 -12.29 1.18
N PRO A 164 6.92 -12.47 2.22
CA PRO A 164 8.18 -13.21 2.09
C PRO A 164 7.98 -14.74 2.03
N TYR A 165 6.72 -15.23 2.02
CA TYR A 165 6.35 -16.64 1.92
C TYR A 165 5.28 -16.83 0.85
N ALA A 166 5.63 -16.55 -0.41
CA ALA A 166 4.93 -17.11 -1.57
C ALA A 166 5.57 -18.45 -1.95
#